data_AF-A0A7V9I258-F1
#
_entry.id   AF-A0A7V9I258-F1
#
_cell.length_a   1.000
_cell.length_b   1.000
_cell.length_c   1.000
_cell.angle_alpha   90.00
_cell.angle_beta   90.00
_cell.angle_gamma   90.00
#
_symmetry.space_group_name_H-M   'P 1'
#
loop_
_entity.id
_entity.type
_entity.pdbx_description
1 polymer ?
#
loop_
_entity_poly.entity_id
_entity_poly.type
_entity_poly.pdbx_seq_one_letter_code
_entity_poly.pdbx_strand_id
1 'polypeptide(L)'
;SRYAALRARWGPSANPRMLLFFQVQALAALVLTLPFAVVAVDPTPRLHVLSWIGLAIWAAGFAGEATADWQLARFRARPSSRGEVCDEGLWHHSRHPNYFFEWVIWCGFGVFALGASNGWLGLHVIPLMFYVMRYGTGVPHAEASSLRSRGDRYRAYQRTTNVFFPGPRRA
;
A
#
# COMPACT_ATOMS: atom_id res chain seq x y z
N SER A 1 21.19 8.32 1.54
CA SER A 1 20.12 7.31 1.72
C SER A 1 19.14 7.77 2.79
N ARG A 2 17.89 7.26 2.82
CA ARG A 2 16.86 7.60 3.82
C ARG A 2 17.34 7.43 5.26
N TYR A 3 18.08 6.36 5.54
CA TYR A 3 18.65 6.08 6.85
C TYR A 3 19.73 7.08 7.27
N ALA A 4 20.54 7.59 6.32
CA ALA A 4 21.51 8.65 6.62
C ALA A 4 20.82 9.95 7.04
N ALA A 5 19.70 10.32 6.40
CA ALA A 5 18.92 11.49 6.78
C ALA A 5 18.28 11.36 8.18
N LEU A 6 17.78 10.16 8.52
CA LEU A 6 17.23 9.87 9.85
C LEU A 6 18.32 9.90 10.93
N ARG A 7 19.49 9.32 10.66
CA ARG A 7 20.64 9.35 11.58
C ARG A 7 21.13 10.78 11.80
N ALA A 8 21.26 11.58 10.75
CA ALA A 8 21.62 13.00 10.87
C ALA A 8 20.61 13.77 11.73
N ARG A 9 19.30 13.50 11.56
CA ARG A 9 18.24 14.13 12.36
C ARG A 9 18.24 13.70 13.83
N TRP A 10 18.67 12.48 14.14
CA TRP A 10 18.65 11.94 15.51
C TRP A 10 19.97 12.08 16.27
N GLY A 11 21.05 12.43 15.57
CA GLY A 11 22.34 12.78 16.16
C GLY A 11 22.87 11.69 17.12
N PRO A 12 23.24 12.03 18.37
CA PRO A 12 23.78 11.05 19.32
C PRO A 12 22.84 9.89 19.65
N SER A 13 21.53 10.12 19.55
CA SER A 13 20.48 9.10 19.81
C SER A 13 20.15 8.23 18.60
N ALA A 14 20.90 8.36 17.49
CA ALA A 14 20.61 7.67 16.24
C ALA A 14 20.59 6.15 16.36
N ASN A 15 21.55 5.55 17.06
CA ASN A 15 21.63 4.09 17.20
C ASN A 15 20.47 3.48 18.01
N PRO A 16 20.14 3.95 19.23
CA PRO A 16 18.99 3.40 19.98
C PRO A 16 17.66 3.66 19.27
N ARG A 17 17.48 4.81 18.60
CA ARG A 17 16.26 5.08 17.82
C ARG A 17 16.15 4.23 16.56
N MET A 18 17.26 3.93 15.88
CA MET A 18 17.27 2.99 14.75
C MET A 18 16.95 1.58 15.22
N LEU A 19 17.49 1.14 16.36
CA LEU A 19 17.13 -0.15 16.95
C LEU A 19 15.63 -0.21 17.25
N LEU A 20 15.08 0.78 17.95
CA LEU A 20 13.64 0.86 18.22
C LEU A 20 12.81 0.85 16.93
N PHE A 21 13.23 1.64 15.92
CA PHE A 21 12.57 1.67 14.62
C PHE A 21 12.51 0.27 13.97
N PHE A 22 13.62 -0.46 13.96
CA PHE A 22 13.64 -1.83 13.41
C PHE A 22 12.82 -2.81 14.25
N GLN A 23 12.80 -2.68 15.58
CA GLN A 23 11.96 -3.53 16.43
C GLN A 23 10.46 -3.28 16.19
N VAL A 24 10.05 -2.02 16.01
CA VAL A 24 8.67 -1.69 15.62
C VAL A 24 8.33 -2.28 14.25
N GLN A 25 9.26 -2.24 13.28
CA GLN A 25 9.06 -2.89 11.98
C GLN A 25 8.96 -4.41 12.08
N ALA A 26 9.78 -5.05 12.92
CA ALA A 26 9.73 -6.49 13.16
C ALA A 26 8.40 -6.90 13.81
N LEU A 27 7.94 -6.15 14.80
CA LEU A 27 6.64 -6.38 15.44
C LEU A 27 5.48 -6.18 14.44
N ALA A 28 5.53 -5.13 13.63
CA ALA A 28 4.52 -4.91 12.59
C ALA A 28 4.49 -6.06 11.57
N ALA A 29 5.66 -6.56 11.15
CA ALA A 29 5.76 -7.72 10.27
C ALA A 29 5.14 -8.96 10.92
N LEU A 30 5.41 -9.22 12.20
CA LEU A 30 4.81 -10.32 12.95
C LEU A 30 3.27 -10.20 13.05
N VAL A 31 2.76 -9.00 13.25
CA VAL A 31 1.30 -8.77 13.27
C VAL A 31 0.71 -9.09 11.88
N LEU A 32 1.36 -8.62 10.81
CA LEU A 32 0.92 -8.86 9.44
C LEU A 32 1.00 -10.35 9.00
N THR A 33 1.76 -11.20 9.70
CA THR A 33 1.82 -12.64 9.38
C THR A 33 0.64 -13.43 9.94
N LEU A 34 -0.13 -12.86 10.88
CA LEU A 34 -1.21 -13.55 11.57
C LEU A 34 -2.29 -14.17 10.66
N PRO A 35 -2.82 -13.54 9.57
CA PRO A 35 -3.79 -14.21 8.69
C PRO A 35 -3.23 -15.50 8.08
N PHE A 36 -1.93 -15.54 7.77
CA PHE A 36 -1.28 -16.72 7.22
C PHE A 36 -1.05 -17.77 8.30
N ALA A 37 -0.63 -17.35 9.50
CA ALA A 37 -0.41 -18.26 10.62
C ALA A 37 -1.70 -18.98 11.03
N VAL A 38 -2.82 -18.25 11.12
CA VAL A 38 -4.14 -18.80 11.47
C VAL A 38 -4.59 -19.87 10.48
N VAL A 39 -4.37 -19.64 9.18
CA VAL A 39 -4.67 -20.63 8.14
C VAL A 39 -3.72 -21.83 8.24
N ALA A 40 -2.43 -21.59 8.49
CA ALA A 40 -1.40 -22.63 8.50
C ALA A 40 -1.52 -23.60 9.68
N VAL A 41 -2.03 -23.14 10.83
CA VAL A 41 -2.21 -23.95 12.04
C VAL A 41 -3.64 -24.50 12.20
N ASP A 42 -4.50 -24.29 11.20
CA ASP A 42 -5.88 -24.75 11.27
C ASP A 42 -5.93 -26.30 11.31
N PRO A 43 -6.57 -26.90 12.33
CA PRO A 43 -6.61 -28.35 12.48
C PRO A 43 -7.53 -29.04 11.46
N THR A 44 -8.31 -28.27 10.70
CA THR A 44 -9.31 -28.76 9.75
C THR A 44 -9.13 -28.11 8.38
N PRO A 45 -7.98 -28.31 7.71
CA PRO A 45 -7.65 -27.60 6.49
C PRO A 45 -8.64 -27.97 5.37
N ARG A 46 -9.63 -27.12 5.17
CA ARG A 46 -10.62 -27.22 4.10
C ARG A 46 -10.74 -25.86 3.43
N LEU A 47 -10.69 -25.85 2.09
CA LEU A 47 -10.92 -24.63 1.33
C LEU A 47 -12.41 -24.28 1.39
N HIS A 48 -12.73 -23.27 2.19
CA HIS A 48 -14.08 -22.75 2.30
C HIS A 48 -14.42 -21.86 1.10
N VAL A 49 -15.70 -21.61 0.84
CA VAL A 49 -16.12 -20.64 -0.20
C VAL A 49 -15.48 -19.26 0.00
N LEU A 50 -15.26 -18.88 1.26
CA LEU A 50 -14.56 -17.63 1.63
C LEU A 50 -13.09 -17.63 1.20
N SER A 51 -12.42 -18.78 1.20
CA SER A 51 -11.04 -18.90 0.68
C SER A 51 -10.99 -18.58 -0.81
N TRP A 52 -11.96 -19.08 -1.59
CA TRP A 52 -12.07 -18.76 -3.02
C TRP A 52 -12.41 -17.30 -3.29
N ILE A 53 -13.31 -16.71 -2.50
CA ILE A 53 -13.62 -15.28 -2.58
C ILE A 53 -12.38 -14.44 -2.25
N GLY A 54 -11.65 -14.79 -1.19
CA GLY A 54 -10.40 -14.12 -0.81
C GLY A 54 -9.35 -14.21 -1.91
N LEU A 55 -9.21 -15.37 -2.55
CA LEU A 55 -8.31 -15.55 -3.69
C LEU A 55 -8.71 -14.69 -4.89
N ALA A 56 -10.01 -14.59 -5.19
CA ALA A 56 -10.50 -13.74 -6.28
C ALA A 56 -10.24 -12.25 -6.02
N ILE A 57 -10.45 -11.79 -4.78
CA ILE A 57 -10.14 -10.42 -4.35
C ILE A 57 -8.63 -10.16 -4.46
N TRP A 58 -7.81 -11.10 -3.99
CA TRP A 58 -6.35 -11.02 -4.11
C TRP A 58 -5.91 -10.88 -5.56
N ALA A 59 -6.44 -11.73 -6.46
CA ALA A 59 -6.09 -11.72 -7.88
C ALA A 59 -6.50 -10.40 -8.56
N ALA A 60 -7.67 -9.86 -8.21
CA ALA A 60 -8.12 -8.55 -8.70
C ALA A 60 -7.21 -7.42 -8.19
N GLY A 61 -6.79 -7.47 -6.92
CA GLY A 61 -5.80 -6.57 -6.34
C GLY A 61 -4.48 -6.62 -7.10
N PHE A 62 -3.90 -7.81 -7.25
CA PHE A 62 -2.65 -8.03 -7.97
C PHE A 62 -2.69 -7.51 -9.41
N ALA A 63 -3.75 -7.82 -10.16
CA ALA A 63 -3.92 -7.35 -11.52
C ALA A 63 -4.02 -5.81 -11.60
N GLY A 64 -4.75 -5.20 -10.66
CA GLY A 64 -4.90 -3.75 -10.58
C GLY A 64 -3.60 -3.03 -10.23
N GLU A 65 -2.84 -3.55 -9.27
CA GLU A 65 -1.52 -3.02 -8.88
C GLU A 65 -0.53 -3.13 -10.04
N ALA A 66 -0.42 -4.31 -10.65
CA ALA A 66 0.45 -4.55 -11.80
C ALA A 66 0.12 -3.60 -12.97
N THR A 67 -1.17 -3.35 -13.20
CA THR A 67 -1.63 -2.40 -14.23
C THR A 67 -1.24 -0.96 -13.88
N ALA A 68 -1.44 -0.53 -12.63
CA ALA A 68 -1.08 0.81 -12.18
C ALA A 68 0.43 1.06 -12.29
N ASP A 69 1.24 0.10 -11.88
CA ASP A 69 2.69 0.19 -11.95
C ASP A 69 3.21 0.16 -13.39
N TRP A 70 2.61 -0.68 -14.25
CA TRP A 70 2.91 -0.69 -15.68
C TRP A 70 2.58 0.66 -16.34
N GLN A 71 1.42 1.25 -16.05
CA GLN A 71 1.04 2.58 -16.55
C GLN A 71 2.06 3.64 -16.13
N LEU A 72 2.46 3.63 -14.86
CA LEU A 72 3.43 4.59 -14.33
C LEU A 72 4.85 4.38 -14.91
N ALA A 73 5.27 3.12 -15.08
CA ALA A 73 6.54 2.77 -15.72
C ALA A 73 6.57 3.22 -17.18
N ARG A 74 5.51 2.92 -17.93
CA ARG A 74 5.34 3.37 -19.33
C ARG A 74 5.32 4.88 -19.44
N PHE A 75 4.67 5.60 -18.52
CA PHE A 75 4.69 7.06 -18.48
C PHE A 75 6.12 7.58 -18.30
N ARG A 76 6.84 7.10 -17.26
CA ARG A 76 8.20 7.54 -16.94
C ARG A 76 9.23 7.27 -18.04
N ALA A 77 9.01 6.27 -18.88
CA ALA A 77 9.89 5.93 -19.99
C ALA A 77 9.84 6.97 -21.13
N ARG A 78 8.82 7.85 -21.18
CA ARG A 78 8.68 8.83 -22.25
C ARG A 78 9.60 10.04 -22.00
N PRO A 79 10.36 10.53 -22.99
CA PRO A 79 11.16 11.75 -22.83
C PRO A 79 10.33 12.97 -22.40
N SER A 80 9.08 13.05 -22.90
CA SER A 80 8.14 14.13 -22.60
C SER A 80 7.56 14.09 -21.18
N SER A 81 7.74 13.00 -20.41
CA SER A 81 7.19 12.90 -19.05
C SER A 81 8.08 13.56 -17.98
N ARG A 82 9.26 14.07 -18.36
CA ARG A 82 10.20 14.68 -17.41
C ARG A 82 9.57 15.93 -16.78
N GLY A 83 9.37 15.91 -15.47
CA GLY A 83 8.73 17.00 -14.74
C GLY A 83 7.20 17.06 -14.87
N GLU A 84 6.58 16.11 -15.59
CA GLU A 84 5.12 16.00 -15.72
C GLU A 84 4.54 15.05 -14.70
N VAL A 85 3.24 15.14 -14.43
CA VAL A 85 2.49 14.24 -13.53
C VAL A 85 1.84 13.13 -14.35
N CYS A 86 1.89 11.89 -13.86
CA CYS A 86 1.19 10.79 -14.51
C CYS A 86 -0.31 10.97 -14.25
N ASP A 87 -1.06 11.29 -15.30
CA ASP A 87 -2.50 11.51 -15.24
C ASP A 87 -3.26 10.67 -16.27
N GLU A 88 -2.87 9.39 -16.38
CA GLU A 88 -3.37 8.45 -17.38
C GLU A 88 -3.91 7.18 -16.71
N GLY A 89 -4.96 6.57 -17.30
CA GLY A 89 -5.48 5.29 -16.84
C GLY A 89 -5.97 5.32 -15.39
N LEU A 90 -5.48 4.40 -14.55
CA LEU A 90 -5.86 4.32 -13.14
C LEU A 90 -5.40 5.55 -12.34
N TRP A 91 -4.28 6.17 -12.76
CA TRP A 91 -3.78 7.40 -12.15
C TRP A 91 -4.68 8.60 -12.45
N HIS A 92 -5.56 8.51 -13.44
CA HIS A 92 -6.56 9.55 -13.68
C HIS A 92 -7.64 9.59 -12.58
N HIS A 93 -7.91 8.45 -11.94
CA HIS A 93 -9.01 8.26 -10.98
C HIS A 93 -8.57 8.29 -9.52
N SER A 94 -7.30 7.99 -9.26
CA SER A 94 -6.67 8.04 -7.94
C SER A 94 -5.22 8.49 -8.08
N ARG A 95 -4.72 9.19 -7.06
CA ARG A 95 -3.31 9.60 -6.97
C ARG A 95 -2.39 8.45 -6.61
N HIS A 96 -2.93 7.39 -6.00
CA HIS A 96 -2.16 6.21 -5.57
C HIS A 96 -2.98 4.93 -5.84
N PRO A 97 -3.30 4.63 -7.11
CA PRO A 97 -4.10 3.45 -7.46
C PRO A 97 -3.36 2.15 -7.11
N ASN A 98 -2.03 2.13 -7.22
CA ASN A 98 -1.21 1.00 -6.80
C ASN A 98 -1.37 0.71 -5.29
N TYR A 99 -1.33 1.73 -4.42
CA TYR A 99 -1.55 1.53 -2.98
C TYR A 99 -2.97 1.11 -2.64
N PHE A 100 -3.97 1.55 -3.41
CA PHE A 100 -5.33 1.06 -3.28
C PHE A 100 -5.41 -0.44 -3.60
N PHE A 101 -4.81 -0.87 -4.71
CA PHE A 101 -4.83 -2.28 -5.11
C PHE A 101 -3.97 -3.18 -4.21
N GLU A 102 -2.85 -2.68 -3.70
CA GLU A 102 -2.12 -3.33 -2.61
C GLU A 102 -3.05 -3.51 -1.40
N TRP A 103 -3.81 -2.49 -0.99
CA TRP A 103 -4.79 -2.67 0.08
C TRP A 103 -5.89 -3.71 -0.26
N VAL A 104 -6.32 -3.81 -1.52
CA VAL A 104 -7.23 -4.86 -1.98
C VAL A 104 -6.60 -6.26 -1.87
N ILE A 105 -5.31 -6.42 -2.15
CA ILE A 105 -4.55 -7.66 -1.92
C ILE A 105 -4.67 -8.09 -0.45
N TRP A 106 -4.48 -7.16 0.49
CA TRP A 106 -4.62 -7.41 1.92
C TRP A 106 -6.06 -7.70 2.35
N CYS A 107 -7.05 -7.09 1.69
CA CYS A 107 -8.45 -7.51 1.84
C CYS A 107 -8.65 -8.97 1.43
N GLY A 108 -8.02 -9.39 0.34
CA GLY A 108 -7.99 -10.78 -0.12
C GLY A 108 -7.44 -11.73 0.95
N PHE A 109 -6.31 -11.40 1.57
CA PHE A 109 -5.75 -12.21 2.67
C PHE A 109 -6.66 -12.28 3.89
N GLY A 110 -7.25 -11.15 4.30
CA GLY A 110 -8.19 -11.12 5.43
C GLY A 110 -9.42 -11.99 5.18
N VAL A 111 -10.02 -11.90 3.99
CA VAL A 111 -11.19 -12.71 3.59
C VAL A 111 -10.82 -14.18 3.42
N PHE A 112 -9.64 -14.48 2.86
CA PHE A 112 -9.15 -15.84 2.74
C PHE A 112 -9.03 -16.51 4.10
N ALA A 113 -8.47 -15.79 5.07
CA ALA A 113 -8.28 -16.28 6.44
C ALA A 113 -9.60 -16.69 7.10
N LEU A 114 -10.72 -16.01 6.80
CA LEU A 114 -12.06 -16.37 7.31
C LEU A 114 -12.51 -17.79 6.96
N GLY A 115 -11.86 -18.47 6.02
CA GLY A 115 -12.11 -19.89 5.76
C GLY A 115 -11.60 -20.85 6.86
N ALA A 116 -10.72 -20.39 7.75
CA ALA A 116 -10.17 -21.17 8.86
C ALA A 116 -10.95 -20.93 10.17
N SER A 117 -10.82 -21.85 11.14
CA SER A 117 -11.59 -21.84 12.40
C SER A 117 -11.42 -20.55 13.22
N ASN A 118 -10.20 -19.99 13.24
CA ASN A 118 -9.89 -18.71 13.90
C ASN A 118 -9.67 -17.56 12.90
N GLY A 119 -10.20 -17.71 11.68
CA GLY A 119 -9.96 -16.83 10.55
C GLY A 119 -10.24 -15.35 10.76
N TRP A 120 -11.17 -15.04 11.66
CA TRP A 120 -11.54 -13.67 12.03
C TRP A 120 -10.36 -12.86 12.57
N LEU A 121 -9.36 -13.51 13.19
CA LEU A 121 -8.11 -12.86 13.60
C LEU A 121 -7.37 -12.25 12.42
N GLY A 122 -7.54 -12.79 11.21
CA GLY A 122 -6.94 -12.26 9.99
C GLY A 122 -7.51 -10.92 9.54
N LEU A 123 -8.72 -10.53 9.96
CA LEU A 123 -9.38 -9.30 9.49
C LEU A 123 -8.67 -8.01 9.88
N HIS A 124 -7.86 -8.03 10.95
CA HIS A 124 -7.14 -6.85 11.44
C HIS A 124 -6.19 -6.25 10.37
N VAL A 125 -5.71 -7.06 9.41
CA VAL A 125 -4.80 -6.57 8.35
C VAL A 125 -5.48 -5.55 7.44
N ILE A 126 -6.80 -5.59 7.30
CA ILE A 126 -7.55 -4.69 6.42
C ILE A 126 -7.46 -3.22 6.89
N PRO A 127 -7.91 -2.86 8.12
CA PRO A 127 -7.77 -1.50 8.61
C PRO A 127 -6.31 -1.12 8.87
N LEU A 128 -5.46 -2.07 9.27
CA LEU A 128 -4.04 -1.84 9.49
C LEU A 128 -3.33 -1.40 8.20
N MET A 129 -3.50 -2.15 7.13
CA MET A 129 -2.88 -1.85 5.84
C MET A 129 -3.45 -0.60 5.19
N PHE A 130 -4.76 -0.35 5.34
CA PHE A 130 -5.34 0.93 4.96
C PHE A 130 -4.62 2.10 5.64
N TYR A 131 -4.45 2.01 6.96
CA TYR A 131 -3.79 3.06 7.74
C TYR A 131 -2.33 3.26 7.31
N VAL A 132 -1.56 2.18 7.19
CA VAL A 132 -0.15 2.22 6.79
C VAL A 132 0.03 2.85 5.40
N MET A 133 -0.82 2.48 4.45
CA MET A 133 -0.74 3.01 3.08
C MET A 133 -1.24 4.45 3.01
N ARG A 134 -2.39 4.76 3.62
CA ARG A 134 -3.03 6.07 3.49
C ARG A 134 -2.38 7.16 4.34
N TYR A 135 -1.94 6.83 5.56
CA TYR A 135 -1.50 7.79 6.57
C TYR A 135 -0.07 7.55 7.07
N GLY A 136 0.42 6.31 6.94
CA GLY A 136 1.77 5.94 7.36
C GLY A 136 2.84 6.25 6.31
N THR A 137 3.53 5.21 5.87
CA THR A 137 4.73 5.32 5.03
C THR A 137 4.45 5.34 3.53
N GLY A 138 3.22 5.04 3.10
CA GLY A 138 2.82 5.04 1.69
C GLY A 138 2.61 6.44 1.12
N VAL A 139 1.35 6.88 1.09
CA VAL A 139 0.90 8.12 0.45
C VAL A 139 1.71 9.35 0.88
N PRO A 140 1.85 9.69 2.18
CA PRO A 140 2.48 10.96 2.57
C PRO A 140 3.93 11.10 2.07
N HIS A 141 4.68 9.99 2.05
CA HIS A 141 6.06 9.99 1.58
C HIS A 141 6.15 10.15 0.06
N ALA A 142 5.29 9.42 -0.68
CA ALA A 142 5.21 9.49 -2.13
C ALA A 142 4.78 10.90 -2.61
N GLU A 143 3.80 11.51 -1.93
CA GLU A 143 3.33 12.86 -2.24
C GLU A 143 4.42 13.91 -1.96
N ALA A 144 5.11 13.80 -0.81
CA ALA A 144 6.18 14.73 -0.48
C ALA A 144 7.33 14.68 -1.52
N SER A 145 7.64 13.50 -2.04
CA SER A 145 8.62 13.35 -3.13
C SER A 145 8.13 13.96 -4.45
N SER A 146 6.86 13.76 -4.78
CA SER A 146 6.24 14.29 -6.00
C SER A 146 6.14 15.82 -5.95
N LEU A 147 5.79 16.39 -4.80
CA LEU A 147 5.78 17.85 -4.59
C LEU A 147 7.17 18.46 -4.76
N ARG A 148 8.22 17.82 -4.23
CA ARG A 148 9.61 18.31 -4.40
C ARG A 148 10.07 18.28 -5.85
N SER A 149 9.64 17.31 -6.63
CA SER A 149 10.11 17.10 -8.01
C SER A 149 9.27 17.79 -9.08
N ARG A 150 7.97 18.02 -8.84
CA ARG A 150 7.00 18.51 -9.84
C ARG A 150 6.27 19.80 -9.42
N GLY A 151 6.44 20.24 -8.17
CA GLY A 151 5.93 21.52 -7.67
C GLY A 151 4.43 21.73 -7.89
N ASP A 152 4.08 22.87 -8.49
CA ASP A 152 2.68 23.31 -8.66
C ASP A 152 1.86 22.40 -9.58
N ARG A 153 2.49 21.67 -10.52
CA ARG A 153 1.79 20.70 -11.36
C ARG A 153 1.19 19.56 -10.53
N TYR A 154 1.95 19.06 -9.56
CA TYR A 154 1.42 18.04 -8.65
C TYR A 154 0.35 18.62 -7.72
N ARG A 155 0.49 19.88 -7.27
CA ARG A 155 -0.56 20.55 -6.49
C ARG A 155 -1.86 20.69 -7.28
N ALA A 156 -1.80 21.02 -8.56
CA ALA A 156 -2.98 21.08 -9.43
C ALA A 156 -3.66 19.71 -9.52
N TYR A 157 -2.87 18.65 -9.73
CA TYR A 157 -3.36 17.26 -9.75
C TYR A 157 -3.98 16.83 -8.41
N GLN A 158 -3.43 17.25 -7.27
CA GLN A 158 -3.98 16.97 -5.94
C GLN A 158 -5.37 17.59 -5.71
N ARG A 159 -5.70 18.69 -6.38
CA ARG A 159 -7.00 19.38 -6.26
C ARG A 159 -8.11 18.60 -6.96
N THR A 160 -7.81 18.03 -8.12
CA THR A 160 -8.82 17.38 -8.98
C THR A 160 -8.91 15.87 -8.76
N THR A 161 -7.86 15.23 -8.23
CA THR A 161 -7.77 13.76 -8.18
C THR A 161 -7.81 13.20 -6.76
N ASN A 162 -8.62 12.15 -6.58
CA ASN A 162 -8.81 11.47 -5.29
C ASN A 162 -7.51 10.85 -4.78
N VAL A 163 -7.31 10.81 -3.46
CA VAL A 163 -6.02 10.38 -2.91
C VAL A 163 -5.81 8.87 -3.06
N PHE A 164 -6.84 8.08 -2.73
CA PHE A 164 -6.69 6.65 -2.48
C PHE A 164 -7.75 5.85 -3.22
N PHE A 165 -9.02 6.03 -2.86
CA PHE A 165 -10.13 5.38 -3.56
C PHE A 165 -10.30 5.93 -4.98
N PRO A 166 -10.23 5.09 -6.03
CA PRO A 166 -10.53 5.49 -7.40
C PRO A 166 -11.96 6.02 -7.51
N GLY A 167 -12.15 7.14 -8.21
CA GLY A 167 -13.46 7.74 -8.38
C GLY A 167 -13.48 8.90 -9.37
N PRO A 168 -14.63 9.57 -9.54
CA PRO A 168 -14.74 10.76 -10.37
C PRO A 168 -13.87 11.90 -9.81
N ARG A 169 -13.44 12.80 -10.72
CA ARG A 169 -12.66 13.98 -10.35
C ARG A 169 -13.48 14.95 -9.53
N ARG A 170 -12.79 15.66 -8.66
CA ARG A 170 -13.31 16.82 -7.94
C ARG A 170 -13.23 18.03 -8.86
N ALA A 171 -14.33 18.80 -8.91
CA ALA A 171 -14.40 20.07 -9.61
C ALA A 171 -13.55 21.13 -8.92
#